data_AF-A0A3N5GMF7-F1
#
_entry.id   AF-A0A3N5GMF7-F1
#
_cell.length_a   1.000
_cell.length_b   1.000
_cell.length_c   1.000
_cell.angle_alpha   90.00
_cell.angle_beta   90.00
_cell.angle_gamma   90.00
#
_symmetry.space_group_name_H-M   'P 1'
#
loop_
_entity.id
_entity.type
_entity.pdbx_description
1 polymer ?
#
loop_
_entity_poly.entity_id
_entity_poly.type
_entity_poly.pdbx_seq_one_letter_code
_entity_poly.pdbx_strand_id
1 'polypeptide(L)'
;MQLTMGSDDDPRATAAWFALHDAIENAVRLITPKELCFRLGISAQYLSEALHNKNSKGFRVEWLTTVIAMAPLEAVLPILRAMCDLRGFDVERKKQLTPEQELAATRDALKRLAPAVLDLVDKEIGK
;
A
#
# COMPACT_ATOMS: atom_id res chain seq x y z
N MET A 1 26.24 5.76 -13.18
CA MET A 1 24.89 6.09 -12.66
C MET A 1 24.94 5.87 -11.15
N GLN A 2 25.08 6.95 -10.38
CA GLN A 2 25.24 6.90 -8.93
C GLN A 2 23.82 6.90 -8.34
N LEU A 3 23.38 5.78 -7.79
CA LEU A 3 22.14 5.73 -7.01
C LEU A 3 22.39 6.53 -5.74
N THR A 4 21.87 7.75 -5.68
CA THR A 4 21.83 8.52 -4.43
C THR A 4 20.98 7.73 -3.45
N MET A 5 21.61 7.06 -2.49
CA MET A 5 20.96 6.59 -1.27
C MET A 5 20.27 7.81 -0.67
N GLY A 6 18.93 7.83 -0.74
CA GLY A 6 18.13 8.79 -0.01
C GLY A 6 18.55 8.73 1.45
N SER A 7 18.78 9.90 2.05
CA SER A 7 19.07 10.03 3.48
C SER A 7 18.03 9.25 4.28
N ASP A 8 18.45 8.59 5.35
CA ASP A 8 17.60 7.83 6.28
C ASP A 8 16.43 8.67 6.88
N ASP A 9 16.40 9.98 6.63
CA ASP A 9 15.41 10.96 7.08
C ASP A 9 14.44 11.45 5.98
N ASP A 10 14.17 10.70 4.90
CA ASP A 10 13.10 11.07 3.96
C ASP A 10 11.72 10.91 4.63
N PRO A 11 10.98 12.00 4.90
CA PRO A 11 9.67 11.91 5.54
C PRO A 11 8.65 11.13 4.71
N ARG A 12 8.81 11.09 3.38
CA ARG A 12 7.95 10.33 2.47
C ARG A 12 8.23 8.83 2.57
N ALA A 13 9.50 8.45 2.67
CA ALA A 13 9.89 7.06 2.89
C ALA A 13 9.38 6.55 4.25
N THR A 14 9.47 7.38 5.29
CA THR A 14 8.91 7.08 6.62
C THR A 14 7.38 6.92 6.59
N ALA A 15 6.67 7.82 5.92
CA ALA A 15 5.21 7.72 5.77
C ALA A 15 4.80 6.47 4.98
N ALA A 16 5.50 6.17 3.88
CA ALA A 16 5.24 4.97 3.08
C ALA A 16 5.57 3.68 3.85
N TRP A 17 6.59 3.70 4.71
CA TRP A 17 6.94 2.60 5.61
C TRP A 17 5.83 2.32 6.63
N PHE A 18 5.30 3.36 7.27
CA PHE A 18 4.16 3.20 8.19
C PHE A 18 2.90 2.74 7.47
N ALA A 19 2.64 3.24 6.26
CA ALA A 19 1.53 2.77 5.43
C ALA A 19 1.66 1.27 5.07
N LEU A 20 2.88 0.80 4.76
CA LEU A 20 3.15 -0.62 4.53
C LEU A 20 2.87 -1.46 5.79
N HIS A 21 3.31 -0.98 6.96
CA HIS A 21 3.12 -1.66 8.24
C HIS A 21 1.63 -1.79 8.59
N ASP A 22 0.88 -0.70 8.46
CA ASP A 22 -0.58 -0.68 8.70
C ASP A 22 -1.34 -1.59 7.71
N ALA A 23 -0.92 -1.61 6.44
CA ALA A 23 -1.51 -2.49 5.43
C ALA A 23 -1.27 -3.97 5.76
N ILE A 24 -0.06 -4.34 6.18
CA ILE A 24 0.26 -5.70 6.61
C ILE A 24 -0.54 -6.07 7.85
N GLU A 25 -0.62 -5.19 8.85
CA GLU A 25 -1.40 -5.44 10.06
C GLU A 25 -2.88 -5.71 9.73
N ASN A 26 -3.47 -4.88 8.86
CA ASN A 26 -4.84 -5.07 8.40
C ASN A 26 -5.02 -6.41 7.66
N ALA A 27 -4.10 -6.76 6.76
CA ALA A 27 -4.14 -8.04 6.06
C ALA A 27 -4.03 -9.23 7.01
N VAL A 28 -3.15 -9.15 8.01
CA VAL A 28 -3.01 -10.20 9.03
C VAL A 28 -4.28 -10.36 9.87
N ARG A 29 -5.00 -9.27 10.20
CA ARG A 29 -6.29 -9.36 10.92
C ARG A 29 -7.39 -10.08 10.12
N LEU A 30 -7.32 -10.01 8.79
CA LEU A 30 -8.26 -10.68 7.89
C LEU A 30 -7.87 -12.14 7.62
N ILE A 31 -6.64 -12.52 7.97
CA ILE A 31 -6.19 -13.91 8.00
C ILE A 31 -6.44 -14.48 9.40
N THR A 32 -6.68 -15.79 9.52
CA THR A 32 -6.70 -16.42 10.85
C THR A 32 -5.28 -16.41 11.43
N PRO A 33 -4.99 -15.71 12.55
CA PRO A 33 -3.62 -15.55 13.05
C PRO A 33 -2.93 -16.88 13.38
N LYS A 34 -3.71 -17.88 13.79
CA LYS A 34 -3.23 -19.25 14.04
C LYS A 34 -2.69 -19.93 12.79
N GLU A 35 -3.40 -19.82 11.67
CA GLU A 35 -2.97 -20.41 10.39
C GLU A 35 -1.72 -19.70 9.87
N LEU A 36 -1.67 -18.36 9.98
CA LEU A 36 -0.48 -17.60 9.59
C LEU A 36 0.75 -17.99 10.42
N CYS A 37 0.60 -18.11 11.74
CA CYS A 37 1.68 -18.56 12.63
C CYS A 37 2.14 -19.99 12.29
N PHE A 38 1.19 -20.89 12.01
CA PHE A 38 1.49 -22.26 11.60
C PHE A 38 2.29 -22.31 10.29
N ARG A 39 1.86 -21.57 9.27
CA ARG A 39 2.54 -21.49 7.96
C ARG A 39 3.94 -20.90 8.05
N LEU A 40 4.12 -19.92 8.93
CA LEU A 40 5.41 -19.26 9.14
C LEU A 40 6.32 -19.99 10.13
N GLY A 41 5.82 -21.02 10.83
CA GLY A 41 6.58 -21.73 11.86
C GLY A 41 6.98 -20.82 13.03
N ILE A 42 6.13 -19.87 13.41
CA ILE A 42 6.41 -18.86 14.45
C ILE A 42 5.38 -18.90 15.58
N SER A 43 5.74 -18.31 16.72
CA SER A 43 4.80 -18.09 17.82
C SER A 43 3.90 -16.88 17.55
N ALA A 44 2.68 -16.91 18.10
CA ALA A 44 1.75 -15.78 18.05
C ALA A 44 2.31 -14.52 18.75
N GLN A 45 3.09 -14.71 19.83
CA GLN A 45 3.78 -13.61 20.51
C GLN A 45 4.77 -12.92 19.58
N TYR A 46 5.60 -13.69 18.86
CA TYR A 46 6.57 -13.15 17.92
C TYR A 46 5.88 -12.41 16.77
N LEU A 47 4.78 -12.96 16.24
CA LEU A 47 3.96 -12.28 15.23
C LEU A 47 3.42 -10.95 15.74
N SER A 48 2.87 -10.93 16.96
CA SER A 48 2.35 -9.71 17.59
C SER A 48 3.45 -8.67 17.77
N GLU A 49 4.60 -9.04 18.34
CA GLU A 49 5.72 -8.11 18.56
C GLU A 49 6.24 -7.52 17.24
N ALA A 50 6.37 -8.34 16.20
CA ALA A 50 6.80 -7.90 14.88
C ALA A 50 5.79 -6.92 14.23
N LEU A 51 4.49 -7.15 14.42
CA LEU A 51 3.42 -6.28 13.90
C LEU A 51 3.20 -5.00 14.72
N HIS A 52 3.76 -4.89 15.92
CA HIS A 52 3.68 -3.65 16.71
C HIS A 52 4.98 -2.83 16.64
N ASN A 53 6.09 -3.44 16.20
CA ASN A 53 7.35 -2.75 16.05
C ASN A 53 7.45 -1.99 14.72
N LYS A 54 6.84 -0.80 14.66
CA LYS A 54 6.90 0.11 13.51
C LYS A 54 8.30 0.65 13.21
N ASN A 55 9.20 0.61 14.19
CA ASN A 55 10.60 1.04 14.05
C ASN A 55 11.51 -0.07 13.51
N SER A 56 10.95 -1.26 13.22
CA SER A 56 11.67 -2.30 12.51
C SER A 56 12.21 -1.77 11.17
N LYS A 57 13.44 -2.14 10.81
CA LYS A 57 14.05 -1.78 9.52
C LYS A 57 13.58 -2.68 8.36
N GLY A 58 12.73 -3.68 8.61
CA GLY A 58 12.34 -4.61 7.56
C GLY A 58 11.34 -5.68 8.00
N PHE A 59 10.69 -6.26 7.00
CA PHE A 59 9.94 -7.50 7.12
C PHE A 59 10.70 -8.64 6.46
N ARG A 60 10.55 -9.86 6.98
CA ARG A 60 11.06 -11.05 6.30
C ARG A 60 10.27 -11.28 5.01
N VAL A 61 10.96 -11.59 3.92
CA VAL A 61 10.32 -11.83 2.61
C VAL A 61 9.30 -12.97 2.69
N GLU A 62 9.64 -14.04 3.43
CA GLU A 62 8.75 -15.18 3.69
C GLU A 62 7.43 -14.75 4.35
N TRP A 63 7.46 -13.73 5.21
CA TRP A 63 6.27 -13.22 5.86
C TRP A 63 5.38 -12.47 4.89
N LEU A 64 5.96 -11.54 4.15
CA LEU A 64 5.26 -10.76 3.12
C LEU A 64 4.61 -11.68 2.08
N THR A 65 5.36 -12.66 1.57
CA THR A 65 4.85 -13.62 0.58
C THR A 65 3.73 -14.48 1.14
N THR A 66 3.83 -14.93 2.39
CA THR A 66 2.76 -15.71 3.04
C THR A 66 1.50 -14.87 3.27
N VAL A 67 1.64 -13.63 3.75
CA VAL A 67 0.50 -12.70 3.91
C VAL A 67 -0.17 -12.42 2.58
N ILE A 68 0.60 -12.13 1.52
CA ILE A 68 0.08 -11.89 0.17
C ILE A 68 -0.64 -13.12 -0.39
N ALA A 69 -0.16 -14.32 -0.11
CA ALA A 69 -0.78 -15.56 -0.57
C ALA A 69 -2.08 -15.91 0.15
N MET A 70 -2.26 -15.44 1.39
CA MET A 70 -3.37 -15.83 2.27
C MET A 70 -4.45 -14.74 2.42
N ALA A 71 -4.09 -13.47 2.30
CA ALA A 71 -5.02 -12.37 2.48
C ALA A 71 -5.98 -12.23 1.27
N PRO A 72 -7.21 -11.74 1.49
CA PRO A 72 -8.09 -11.36 0.39
C PRO A 72 -7.44 -10.26 -0.47
N LEU A 73 -7.75 -10.25 -1.77
CA LEU A 73 -7.10 -9.35 -2.73
C LEU A 73 -7.22 -7.88 -2.31
N GLU A 74 -8.36 -7.49 -1.75
CA GLU A 74 -8.65 -6.15 -1.27
C GLU A 74 -7.66 -5.69 -0.18
N ALA A 75 -7.14 -6.62 0.62
CA ALA A 75 -6.15 -6.36 1.65
C ALA A 75 -4.71 -6.42 1.13
N VAL A 76 -4.47 -7.14 0.03
CA VAL A 76 -3.18 -7.23 -0.65
C VAL A 76 -2.86 -5.96 -1.44
N LEU A 77 -3.86 -5.33 -2.07
CA LEU A 77 -3.65 -4.14 -2.91
C LEU A 77 -2.96 -2.97 -2.17
N PRO A 78 -3.34 -2.60 -0.93
CA PRO A 78 -2.63 -1.58 -0.17
C PRO A 78 -1.17 -1.93 0.13
N ILE A 79 -0.85 -3.21 0.39
CA ILE A 79 0.52 -3.68 0.62
C ILE A 79 1.36 -3.44 -0.63
N LEU A 80 0.87 -3.90 -1.79
CA LEU A 80 1.57 -3.73 -3.06
C LEU A 80 1.77 -2.25 -3.40
N ARG A 81 0.75 -1.42 -3.17
CA ARG A 81 0.85 0.03 -3.39
C ARG A 81 1.94 0.66 -2.53
N ALA A 82 1.94 0.39 -1.22
CA ALA A 82 2.93 0.92 -0.29
C ALA A 82 4.35 0.45 -0.63
N MET A 83 4.53 -0.81 -1.04
CA MET A 83 5.82 -1.34 -1.50
C MET A 83 6.36 -0.60 -2.73
N CYS A 84 5.48 -0.24 -3.67
CA CYS A 84 5.88 0.50 -4.86
C CYS A 84 6.17 1.97 -4.56
N ASP A 85 5.34 2.61 -3.73
CA ASP A 85 5.56 3.99 -3.29
C ASP A 85 6.91 4.11 -2.54
N LEU A 86 7.26 3.13 -1.69
CA LEU A 86 8.57 3.04 -1.01
C LEU A 86 9.78 2.95 -1.97
N ARG A 87 9.58 2.37 -3.14
CA ARG A 87 10.64 2.18 -4.15
C ARG A 87 10.65 3.29 -5.20
N GLY A 88 9.74 4.26 -5.11
CA GLY A 88 9.55 5.28 -6.13
C GLY A 88 9.11 4.71 -7.47
N PHE A 89 8.53 3.50 -7.49
CA PHE A 89 7.94 2.94 -8.69
C PHE A 89 6.56 3.54 -8.87
N ASP A 90 6.35 4.24 -9.98
CA ASP A 90 5.01 4.58 -10.41
C ASP A 90 4.35 3.29 -10.91
N VAL A 91 3.41 2.76 -10.13
CA VAL A 91 2.68 1.54 -10.52
C VAL A 91 1.68 1.92 -11.59
N GLU A 92 2.14 1.96 -12.83
CA GLU A 92 1.25 2.00 -13.97
C GLU A 92 0.43 0.70 -14.02
N ARG A 93 -0.89 0.86 -14.06
CA ARG A 93 -1.82 -0.28 -14.12
C ARG A 93 -1.58 -1.03 -15.44
N LYS A 94 -1.20 -2.31 -15.36
CA LYS A 94 -1.07 -3.18 -16.56
C LYS A 94 -2.40 -3.42 -17.28
N LYS A 95 -3.53 -3.23 -16.59
CA LYS A 95 -4.87 -3.37 -17.17
C LYS A 95 -5.37 -2.00 -17.59
N GLN A 96 -5.63 -1.82 -18.88
CA GLN A 96 -6.35 -0.64 -19.37
C GLN A 96 -7.67 -0.53 -18.64
N LEU A 97 -7.91 0.64 -18.08
CA LEU A 97 -9.17 0.98 -17.45
C LEU A 97 -10.20 1.21 -18.56
N THR A 98 -11.47 0.94 -18.26
CA THR A 98 -12.52 1.44 -19.15
C THR A 98 -12.54 2.98 -19.08
N PRO A 99 -12.99 3.68 -20.11
CA PRO A 99 -13.06 5.15 -20.11
C PRO A 99 -13.77 5.72 -18.87
N GLU A 100 -14.80 5.02 -18.38
CA GLU A 100 -15.54 5.37 -17.17
C GLU A 100 -14.70 5.27 -15.89
N GLN A 101 -13.84 4.25 -15.81
CA GLN A 101 -12.93 4.05 -14.69
C GLN A 101 -11.78 5.06 -14.68
N GLU A 102 -11.29 5.46 -15.85
CA GLU A 102 -10.31 6.55 -15.98
C GLU A 102 -10.91 7.89 -15.54
N LEU A 103 -12.14 8.17 -15.98
CA LEU A 103 -12.85 9.38 -15.61
C LEU A 103 -13.09 9.44 -14.10
N ALA A 104 -13.50 8.34 -13.47
CA ALA A 104 -13.70 8.25 -12.02
C ALA A 104 -12.38 8.47 -11.25
N ALA A 105 -11.30 7.81 -11.65
CA ALA A 105 -9.99 7.97 -11.03
C ALA A 105 -9.44 9.41 -11.18
N THR A 106 -9.66 10.03 -12.34
CA THR A 106 -9.24 11.40 -12.62
C THR A 106 -10.03 12.40 -11.78
N ARG A 107 -11.34 12.21 -11.62
CA ARG A 107 -12.18 13.04 -10.76
C ARG A 107 -11.75 12.93 -9.30
N ASP A 108 -11.46 11.73 -8.80
CA ASP A 108 -10.97 11.56 -7.43
C ASP A 108 -9.57 12.18 -7.23
N ALA A 109 -8.69 12.10 -8.23
CA ALA A 109 -7.40 12.79 -8.19
C ALA A 109 -7.58 14.32 -8.17
N LEU A 110 -8.49 14.86 -8.98
CA LEU A 110 -8.80 16.28 -9.04
C LEU A 110 -9.46 16.79 -7.75
N LYS A 111 -10.37 16.04 -7.12
CA LYS A 111 -10.92 16.39 -5.80
C LYS A 111 -9.83 16.62 -4.76
N ARG A 112 -8.78 15.79 -4.79
CA ARG A 112 -7.69 15.82 -3.81
C ARG A 112 -6.64 16.89 -4.12
N LEU A 113 -6.33 17.11 -5.40
CA LEU A 113 -5.20 17.95 -5.82
C LEU A 113 -5.61 19.36 -6.27
N ALA A 114 -6.79 19.49 -6.87
CA ALA A 114 -7.25 20.73 -7.48
C ALA A 114 -8.80 20.78 -7.52
N PRO A 115 -9.48 20.84 -6.37
CA PRO A 115 -10.94 20.80 -6.30
C PRO A 115 -11.61 21.92 -7.11
N ALA A 116 -11.00 23.12 -7.18
CA ALA A 116 -11.49 24.22 -7.99
C ALA A 116 -11.51 23.93 -9.51
N VAL A 117 -10.63 23.05 -9.99
CA VAL A 117 -10.60 22.61 -11.40
C VAL A 117 -11.73 21.61 -11.66
N LEU A 118 -12.04 20.75 -10.69
CA LEU A 118 -13.17 19.83 -10.80
C LEU A 118 -14.51 20.56 -10.87
N ASP A 119 -14.69 21.61 -10.06
CA ASP A 119 -15.91 22.44 -10.09
C ASP A 119 -16.10 23.13 -11.44
N LEU A 120 -15.01 23.54 -12.09
CA LEU A 120 -15.03 24.09 -13.45
C LEU A 120 -15.40 23.04 -14.50
N VAL A 121 -14.81 21.84 -14.41
CA VAL A 121 -15.10 20.72 -15.32
C VAL A 121 -16.57 20.27 -15.20
N ASP A 122 -17.10 20.21 -13.97
CA ASP A 122 -18.50 19.83 -13.73
C ASP A 122 -19.49 20.87 -14.26
N LYS A 123 -19.11 22.15 -14.21
CA LYS A 123 -19.91 23.24 -14.74
C LYS A 123 -19.94 23.30 -16.27
N GLU A 124 -18.87 22.84 -16.92
CA GLU A 124 -18.75 22.79 -18.39
C GLU A 124 -19.36 21.51 -19.00
N ILE A 125 -19.29 20.36 -18.32
CA ILE A 125 -19.90 19.09 -18.80
C ILE A 125 -21.42 19.05 -18.53
N GLY A 126 -21.93 19.83 -17.59
CA GLY A 126 -23.36 19.92 -17.25
C GLY A 126 -24.22 20.80 -18.19
N LYS A 127 -23.78 21.07 -19.43
CA LYS A 127 -24.51 21.81 -20.47
C LYS A 127 -24.62 20.97 -21.74
#